data_AF-A0A834VHZ5-F1
#
_entry.id   AF-A0A834VHZ5-F1
#
_cell.length_a   1.000
_cell.length_b   1.000
_cell.length_c   1.000
_cell.angle_alpha   90.00
_cell.angle_beta   90.00
_cell.angle_gamma   90.00
#
_symmetry.space_group_name_H-M   'P 1'
#
loop_
_entity.id
_entity.type
_entity.pdbx_description
1 polymer ?
#
loop_
_entity_poly.entity_id
_entity_poly.type
_entity_poly.pdbx_seq_one_letter_code
_entity_poly.pdbx_strand_id
1 'polypeptide(L)'
;MEFIDYAIAHNIMLLILPPHSTHTLQPLDVVMFKPLAAAYSLSLQHYLQASHGLLAVRKDDFYRLFKPAWDSSFIKKHALKAFKATGIAPIDPEVVLKKFRKSTLTAPPPLVNVSRATITNLINQAYDPSSIAANNLSEILLRLQAAKEIAEYEKDALRAALHVHQKPRNRHEPP
;
A
#
# COMPACT_ATOMS: atom_id res chain seq x y z
N MET A 1 37.49 -3.96 -6.42
CA MET A 1 36.47 -3.42 -5.48
C MET A 1 36.82 -1.96 -5.16
N GLU A 2 37.27 -1.17 -6.15
CA GLU A 2 38.01 0.08 -5.90
C GLU A 2 37.26 1.10 -5.05
N PHE A 3 35.93 1.21 -5.21
CA PHE A 3 35.11 2.11 -4.39
C PHE A 3 35.08 1.70 -2.90
N ILE A 4 34.96 0.41 -2.62
CA ILE A 4 34.90 -0.11 -1.26
C ILE A 4 36.29 -0.01 -0.62
N ASP A 5 37.33 -0.35 -1.38
CA ASP A 5 38.72 -0.23 -0.94
C ASP A 5 39.06 1.24 -0.61
N TYR A 6 38.60 2.18 -1.44
CA TYR A 6 38.73 3.62 -1.18
C TYR A 6 37.99 4.05 0.10
N ALA A 7 36.75 3.61 0.29
CA ALA A 7 35.97 3.95 1.48
C ALA A 7 36.62 3.42 2.76
N ILE A 8 37.13 2.18 2.74
CA ILE A 8 37.87 1.59 3.86
C ILE A 8 39.14 2.39 4.14
N ALA A 9 39.92 2.70 3.11
CA ALA A 9 41.16 3.49 3.25
C ALA A 9 40.93 4.89 3.84
N HIS A 10 39.75 5.48 3.62
CA HIS A 10 39.39 6.82 4.09
C HIS A 10 38.47 6.82 5.32
N ASN A 11 38.28 5.68 5.99
CA ASN A 11 37.39 5.53 7.15
C ASN A 11 35.94 6.00 6.89
N ILE A 12 35.44 5.80 5.67
CA ILE A 12 34.06 6.10 5.29
C ILE A 12 33.21 4.87 5.54
N MET A 13 32.28 4.97 6.50
CA MET A 13 31.33 3.90 6.78
C MET A 13 30.26 3.83 5.68
N LEU A 14 30.19 2.71 4.97
CA LEU A 14 29.20 2.46 3.94
C LEU A 14 27.93 1.85 4.56
N LEU A 15 26.79 2.52 4.37
CA LEU A 15 25.48 1.99 4.74
C LEU A 15 24.86 1.26 3.54
N ILE A 16 24.70 -0.05 3.64
CA ILE A 16 24.08 -0.88 2.59
C ILE A 16 22.58 -1.00 2.89
N LEU A 17 21.76 -0.50 1.98
CA LEU A 17 20.30 -0.60 2.07
C LEU A 17 19.82 -1.91 1.42
N PRO A 18 18.79 -2.58 1.98
CA PRO A 18 18.14 -3.71 1.34
C PRO A 18 17.61 -3.36 -0.07
N PRO A 19 17.48 -4.33 -0.98
CA PRO A 19 16.89 -4.10 -2.30
C PRO A 19 15.46 -3.55 -2.16
N HIS A 20 15.07 -2.70 -3.12
CA HIS A 20 13.75 -2.04 -3.19
C HIS A 20 13.37 -1.17 -1.97
N SER A 21 14.32 -0.80 -1.10
CA SER A 21 14.05 -0.02 0.11
C SER A 21 14.28 1.50 -0.03
N THR A 22 14.68 1.98 -1.21
CA THR A 22 14.96 3.41 -1.49
C THR A 22 13.85 4.34 -1.02
N HIS A 23 12.60 4.04 -1.37
CA HIS A 23 11.43 4.85 -1.02
C HIS A 23 11.10 4.87 0.49
N THR A 24 11.86 4.14 1.31
CA THR A 24 11.61 3.96 2.74
C THR A 24 12.80 4.34 3.61
N LEU A 25 14.01 3.90 3.23
CA LEU A 25 15.22 4.06 4.03
C LEU A 25 16.14 5.16 3.50
N GLN A 26 16.04 5.56 2.24
CA GLN A 26 16.96 6.56 1.67
C GLN A 26 16.46 7.98 2.01
N PRO A 27 17.17 8.75 2.87
CA PRO A 27 16.65 10.04 3.36
C PRO A 27 16.39 11.04 2.24
N LEU A 28 17.23 10.97 1.20
CA LEU A 28 17.14 11.84 0.03
C LEU A 28 15.81 11.63 -0.72
N ASP A 29 15.46 10.38 -1.01
CA ASP A 29 14.23 10.03 -1.71
C ASP A 29 12.97 10.22 -0.86
N VAL A 30 13.03 9.90 0.43
CA VAL A 30 11.85 9.98 1.31
C VAL A 30 11.43 11.41 1.58
N VAL A 31 12.40 12.33 1.74
CA VAL A 31 12.10 13.69 2.24
C VAL A 31 12.68 14.81 1.40
N MET A 32 13.88 14.69 0.82
CA MET A 32 14.59 15.84 0.23
C MET A 32 14.21 16.12 -1.22
N PHE A 33 13.96 15.09 -2.03
CA PHE A 33 13.63 15.31 -3.45
C PHE A 33 12.25 15.94 -3.68
N LYS A 34 11.28 15.68 -2.80
CA LYS A 34 9.96 16.31 -2.88
C LYS A 34 10.01 17.85 -2.76
N PRO A 35 10.60 18.44 -1.70
CA PRO A 35 10.71 19.90 -1.58
C PRO A 35 11.64 20.49 -2.64
N LEU A 36 12.71 19.79 -3.05
CA LEU A 36 13.56 20.25 -4.15
C LEU A 36 12.76 20.37 -5.45
N ALA A 37 11.99 19.34 -5.82
CA ALA A 37 11.16 19.35 -7.02
C ALA A 37 10.12 20.48 -6.97
N ALA A 38 9.49 20.69 -5.81
CA ALA A 38 8.54 21.79 -5.62
C ALA A 38 9.20 23.17 -5.78
N ALA A 39 10.37 23.38 -5.16
CA ALA A 39 11.10 24.64 -5.24
C ALA A 39 11.63 24.92 -6.67
N TYR A 40 12.05 23.86 -7.37
CA TYR A 40 12.47 23.96 -8.76
C TYR A 40 11.31 24.31 -9.69
N SER A 41 10.16 23.66 -9.53
CA SER A 41 8.94 23.99 -10.28
C SER A 41 8.50 25.43 -10.05
N LEU A 42 8.62 25.95 -8.82
CA LEU A 42 8.34 27.35 -8.51
C LEU A 42 9.30 28.30 -9.22
N SER A 43 10.60 27.99 -9.19
CA SER A 43 11.64 28.78 -9.88
C SER A 43 11.40 28.82 -11.39
N LEU A 44 10.98 27.68 -11.95
CA LEU A 44 10.60 27.56 -13.35
C LEU A 44 9.35 28.40 -13.68
N GLN A 45 8.32 28.35 -12.84
CA GLN A 45 7.12 29.15 -13.01
C GLN A 45 7.43 30.65 -12.99
N HIS A 46 8.27 31.11 -12.05
CA HIS A 46 8.69 32.51 -11.99
C HIS A 46 9.45 32.94 -13.25
N TYR A 47 10.34 32.08 -13.77
CA TYR A 47 11.07 32.34 -15.01
C TYR A 47 10.14 32.45 -16.23
N LEU A 48 9.18 31.53 -16.35
CA LEU A 48 8.17 31.56 -17.41
C LEU A 48 7.29 32.81 -17.30
N GLN A 49 6.88 33.19 -16.10
CA GLN A 49 6.09 34.40 -15.88
C GLN A 49 6.86 35.67 -16.22
N ALA A 50 8.12 35.79 -15.80
CA ALA A 50 8.98 36.94 -16.11
C ALA A 50 9.27 37.06 -17.61
N SER A 51 9.39 35.94 -18.31
CA SER A 51 9.58 35.89 -19.76
C SER A 51 8.29 35.96 -20.57
N HIS A 52 7.12 36.10 -19.92
CA HIS A 52 5.80 36.03 -20.55
C HIS A 52 5.57 34.75 -21.37
N GLY A 53 6.28 33.67 -21.04
CA GLY A 53 6.27 32.41 -21.79
C GLY A 53 6.95 32.47 -23.16
N LEU A 54 7.64 33.56 -23.49
CA LEU A 54 8.28 33.75 -24.80
C LEU A 54 9.67 33.11 -24.87
N LEU A 55 10.32 32.89 -23.73
CA LEU A 55 11.64 32.27 -23.67
C LEU A 55 11.53 30.79 -23.30
N ALA A 56 12.05 29.93 -24.18
CA ALA A 56 12.22 28.52 -23.89
C ALA A 56 13.33 28.29 -22.86
N VAL A 57 13.15 27.29 -22.01
CA VAL A 57 14.17 26.88 -21.02
C VAL A 57 15.25 26.08 -21.73
N ARG A 58 16.49 26.55 -21.66
CA ARG A 58 17.66 25.88 -22.23
C ARG A 58 18.41 25.12 -21.14
N LYS A 59 19.29 24.20 -21.55
CA LYS A 59 20.18 23.48 -20.62
C LYS A 59 21.04 24.43 -19.79
N ASP A 60 21.48 25.53 -20.39
CA ASP A 60 22.29 26.56 -19.73
C ASP A 60 21.54 27.26 -18.58
N ASP A 61 20.21 27.29 -18.64
CA ASP A 61 19.37 27.89 -17.59
C ASP A 61 19.24 26.99 -16.36
N PHE A 62 19.56 25.69 -16.50
CA PHE A 62 19.36 24.71 -15.44
C PHE A 62 20.01 25.14 -14.13
N TYR A 63 21.31 25.47 -14.15
CA TYR A 63 22.02 25.81 -12.91
C TYR A 63 21.46 27.06 -12.24
N ARG A 64 21.10 28.07 -13.05
CA ARG A 64 20.50 29.33 -12.58
C ARG A 64 19.14 29.11 -11.91
N LEU A 65 18.33 28.19 -12.41
CA LEU A 65 17.04 27.83 -11.82
C LEU A 65 17.17 26.83 -10.67
N PHE A 66 18.17 25.95 -10.74
CA PHE A 66 18.40 24.90 -9.76
C PHE A 66 19.04 25.42 -8.48
N LYS A 67 20.01 26.33 -8.56
CA LYS A 67 20.73 26.82 -7.37
C LYS A 67 19.82 27.44 -6.31
N PRO A 68 18.86 28.33 -6.65
CA PRO A 68 17.91 28.87 -5.67
C PRO A 68 16.98 27.80 -5.08
N ALA A 69 16.55 26.84 -5.91
CA ALA A 69 15.75 25.71 -5.46
C ALA A 69 16.52 24.80 -4.49
N TRP A 70 17.80 24.57 -4.76
CA TRP A 70 18.70 23.82 -3.88
C TRP A 70 18.88 24.53 -2.54
N ASP A 71 19.22 25.82 -2.56
CA ASP A 71 19.49 26.58 -1.32
C ASP A 71 18.27 26.67 -0.40
N SER A 72 17.07 26.73 -0.97
CA SER A 72 15.82 26.74 -0.21
C SER A 72 15.39 25.36 0.31
N SER A 73 15.74 24.27 -0.39
CA SER A 73 15.31 22.91 -0.02
C SER A 73 16.36 22.11 0.77
N PHE A 74 17.65 22.29 0.53
CA PHE A 74 18.74 21.59 1.20
C PHE A 74 19.20 22.32 2.47
N ILE A 75 18.25 22.62 3.34
CA ILE A 75 18.53 23.22 4.65
C ILE A 75 18.70 22.17 5.74
N LYS A 76 19.49 22.48 6.78
CA LYS A 76 19.77 21.59 7.92
C LYS A 76 18.49 21.01 8.55
N LYS A 77 17.43 21.80 8.64
CA LYS A 77 16.13 21.38 9.18
C LYS A 77 15.52 20.21 8.37
N HIS A 78 15.59 20.27 7.04
CA HIS A 78 15.07 19.23 6.17
C HIS A 78 15.95 17.97 6.22
N ALA A 79 17.28 18.13 6.24
CA ALA A 79 18.20 17.02 6.41
C ALA A 79 17.94 16.26 7.72
N LEU A 80 17.86 16.94 8.86
CA LEU A 80 17.58 16.29 10.16
C LEU A 80 16.23 15.56 10.16
N LYS A 81 15.21 16.16 9.54
CA LYS A 81 13.90 15.52 9.41
C LYS A 81 13.95 14.29 8.51
N ALA A 82 14.75 14.31 7.45
CA ALA A 82 14.96 13.19 6.52
C ALA A 82 15.56 11.98 7.23
N PHE A 83 16.60 12.19 8.03
CA PHE A 83 17.22 11.12 8.83
C PHE A 83 16.27 10.57 9.90
N LYS A 84 15.50 11.44 10.55
CA LYS A 84 14.49 11.00 11.53
C LYS A 84 13.36 10.20 10.88
N ALA A 85 12.90 10.60 9.69
CA ALA A 85 11.81 9.95 8.98
C ALA A 85 12.18 8.57 8.39
N THR A 86 13.47 8.33 8.20
CA THR A 86 14.03 7.03 7.76
C THR A 86 14.43 6.13 8.91
N GLY A 87 14.39 6.64 10.16
CA GLY A 87 14.81 5.89 11.34
C GLY A 87 16.32 5.59 11.38
N ILE A 88 17.13 6.28 10.56
CA ILE A 88 18.59 6.10 10.53
C ILE A 88 19.24 6.91 11.66
N ALA A 89 18.79 8.15 11.89
CA ALA A 89 19.28 8.98 12.98
C ALA A 89 18.16 9.84 13.59
N PRO A 90 17.81 9.61 14.87
CA PRO A 90 18.25 8.51 15.73
C PRO A 90 17.85 7.14 15.15
N ILE A 91 18.58 6.08 15.51
CA ILE A 91 18.27 4.71 15.08
C ILE A 91 16.94 4.30 15.72
N ASP A 92 15.89 4.22 14.90
CA ASP A 92 14.54 3.85 15.32
C ASP A 92 13.84 3.03 14.20
N PRO A 93 13.90 1.69 14.28
CA PRO A 93 13.27 0.81 13.30
C PRO A 93 11.74 0.94 13.25
N GLU A 94 11.10 1.36 14.34
CA GLU A 94 9.63 1.41 14.42
C GLU A 94 9.04 2.44 13.45
N VAL A 95 9.77 3.53 13.16
CA VAL A 95 9.38 4.54 12.17
C VAL A 95 9.13 3.92 10.80
N VAL A 96 9.95 2.93 10.43
CA VAL A 96 9.87 2.22 9.16
C VAL A 96 8.87 1.08 9.26
N LEU A 97 8.95 0.26 10.30
CA LEU A 97 8.09 -0.92 10.48
C LEU A 97 6.60 -0.55 10.54
N LYS A 98 6.26 0.59 11.14
CA LYS A 98 4.88 1.10 11.19
C LYS A 98 4.28 1.31 9.79
N LYS A 99 5.08 1.64 8.78
CA LYS A 99 4.59 1.80 7.39
C LYS A 99 4.16 0.48 6.76
N PHE A 100 4.73 -0.63 7.22
CA PHE A 100 4.44 -1.97 6.72
C PHE A 100 3.39 -2.73 7.54
N ARG A 101 3.08 -2.25 8.75
CA ARG A 101 1.92 -2.73 9.52
C ARG A 101 0.64 -2.27 8.83
N LYS A 102 0.23 -2.98 7.77
CA LYS A 102 -1.11 -2.86 7.22
C LYS A 102 -2.11 -3.13 8.35
N SER A 103 -3.08 -2.24 8.52
CA SER A 103 -4.28 -2.52 9.31
C SER A 103 -5.08 -3.60 8.59
N THR A 104 -4.69 -4.86 8.73
CA THR A 104 -5.50 -6.02 8.33
C THR A 104 -6.52 -6.38 9.41
N LEU A 105 -6.89 -5.42 10.25
CA LEU A 105 -7.96 -5.56 11.25
C LEU A 105 -9.26 -4.88 10.81
N THR A 106 -9.44 -4.60 9.51
CA THR A 106 -10.80 -4.46 9.02
C THR A 106 -11.37 -5.87 8.97
N ALA A 107 -12.22 -6.20 9.96
CA ALA A 107 -13.06 -7.37 9.88
C ALA A 107 -13.64 -7.46 8.46
N PRO A 108 -13.72 -8.66 7.84
CA PRO A 108 -14.39 -8.79 6.56
C PRO A 108 -15.73 -8.06 6.65
N PRO A 109 -16.12 -7.25 5.64
CA PRO A 109 -17.41 -6.60 5.66
C PRO A 109 -18.46 -7.67 5.99
N PRO A 110 -19.43 -7.37 6.87
CA PRO A 110 -20.42 -8.36 7.28
C PRO A 110 -20.97 -9.00 6.01
N LEU A 111 -21.00 -10.34 5.98
CA LEU A 111 -21.55 -11.09 4.86
C LEU A 111 -22.98 -10.58 4.62
N VAL A 112 -23.14 -9.70 3.64
CA VAL A 112 -24.45 -9.19 3.28
C VAL A 112 -25.18 -10.39 2.69
N ASN A 113 -26.31 -10.76 3.29
CA ASN A 113 -27.16 -11.80 2.72
C ASN A 113 -27.87 -11.21 1.50
N VAL A 114 -27.14 -11.16 0.38
CA VAL A 114 -27.66 -10.62 -0.87
C VAL A 114 -28.62 -11.66 -1.45
N SER A 115 -29.90 -11.29 -1.54
CA SER A 115 -30.92 -12.19 -2.08
C SER A 115 -30.62 -12.56 -3.53
N ARG A 116 -30.99 -13.78 -3.93
CA ARG A 116 -30.82 -14.29 -5.30
C ARG A 116 -31.40 -13.33 -6.34
N ALA A 117 -32.54 -12.71 -6.03
CA ALA A 117 -33.22 -11.72 -6.88
C ALA A 117 -32.39 -10.45 -7.09
N THR A 118 -31.69 -9.97 -6.05
CA THR A 118 -30.84 -8.78 -6.14
C THR A 118 -29.61 -9.05 -7.02
N ILE A 119 -29.01 -10.22 -6.89
CA ILE A 119 -27.87 -10.65 -7.70
C ILE A 119 -28.27 -10.79 -9.17
N THR A 120 -29.39 -11.47 -9.46
CA THR A 120 -29.87 -11.62 -10.84
C THR A 120 -30.20 -10.29 -11.48
N ASN A 121 -30.77 -9.34 -10.71
CA ASN A 121 -31.08 -8.01 -11.22
C ASN A 121 -29.82 -7.20 -11.54
N LEU A 122 -28.77 -7.30 -10.71
CA LEU A 122 -27.48 -6.64 -10.96
C LEU A 122 -26.78 -7.23 -12.20
N ILE A 123 -26.85 -8.55 -12.39
CA ILE A 123 -26.29 -9.22 -13.57
C ILE A 123 -27.07 -8.81 -14.83
N ASN A 124 -28.40 -8.77 -14.75
CA ASN A 124 -29.25 -8.33 -15.86
C ASN A 124 -29.05 -6.84 -16.20
N GLN A 125 -28.73 -6.01 -15.20
CA GLN A 125 -28.41 -4.59 -15.41
C GLN A 125 -27.02 -4.38 -16.04
N ALA A 126 -26.11 -5.34 -15.87
CA ALA A 126 -24.79 -5.38 -16.51
C ALA A 126 -24.77 -6.23 -17.81
N TYR A 127 -25.94 -6.67 -18.28
CA TYR A 127 -26.07 -7.62 -19.38
C TYR A 127 -25.76 -6.98 -20.74
N ASP A 128 -24.63 -7.36 -21.32
CA ASP A 128 -24.34 -7.19 -22.74
C ASP A 128 -24.48 -8.57 -23.42
N PRO A 129 -25.50 -8.78 -24.30
CA PRO A 129 -25.86 -10.08 -24.85
C PRO A 129 -24.76 -10.78 -25.67
N SER A 130 -23.65 -10.10 -25.97
CA SER A 130 -22.54 -10.66 -26.75
C SER A 130 -21.37 -11.20 -25.89
N SER A 131 -21.40 -11.06 -24.56
CA SER A 131 -20.24 -11.39 -23.72
C SER A 131 -20.34 -12.79 -23.09
N ILE A 132 -19.56 -13.73 -23.62
CA ILE A 132 -19.36 -15.09 -23.05
C ILE A 132 -18.90 -15.02 -21.58
N ALA A 133 -18.19 -13.95 -21.20
CA ALA A 133 -17.72 -13.73 -19.83
C ALA A 133 -18.88 -13.54 -18.83
N ALA A 134 -20.00 -12.94 -19.24
CA ALA A 134 -21.16 -12.72 -18.37
C ALA A 134 -21.90 -14.02 -18.04
N ASN A 135 -22.04 -14.91 -19.02
CA ASN A 135 -22.66 -16.23 -18.83
C ASN A 135 -21.82 -17.12 -17.90
N ASN A 136 -20.50 -17.14 -18.09
CA ASN A 136 -19.58 -17.87 -17.21
C ASN A 136 -19.62 -17.35 -15.77
N LEU A 137 -19.71 -16.02 -15.59
CA LEU A 137 -19.78 -15.40 -14.27
C LEU A 137 -21.07 -15.78 -13.53
N SER A 138 -22.21 -15.76 -14.22
CA SER A 138 -23.51 -16.17 -13.66
C SER A 138 -23.47 -17.63 -13.18
N GLU A 139 -22.92 -18.52 -14.00
CA GLU A 139 -22.79 -19.94 -13.67
C GLU A 139 -21.86 -20.17 -12.47
N ILE A 140 -20.70 -19.52 -12.44
CA ILE A 140 -19.74 -19.61 -11.33
C ILE A 140 -20.38 -19.13 -10.02
N LEU A 141 -21.13 -18.04 -10.07
CA LEU A 141 -21.76 -17.47 -8.88
C LEU A 141 -22.84 -18.41 -8.31
N LEU A 142 -23.67 -18.99 -9.18
CA LEU A 142 -24.67 -19.99 -8.80
C LEU A 142 -24.02 -21.21 -8.11
N ARG A 143 -22.92 -21.73 -8.66
CA ARG A 143 -22.18 -22.86 -8.08
C ARG A 143 -21.58 -22.51 -6.72
N LEU A 144 -20.96 -21.35 -6.58
CA LEU A 144 -20.37 -20.89 -5.32
C LEU A 144 -21.43 -20.69 -4.23
N GLN A 145 -22.62 -20.21 -4.60
CA GLN A 145 -23.71 -20.03 -3.66
C GLN A 145 -24.26 -21.36 -3.14
N ALA A 146 -24.48 -22.34 -4.04
CA ALA A 146 -24.90 -23.68 -3.63
C ALA A 146 -23.86 -24.34 -2.71
N ALA A 147 -22.57 -24.21 -3.03
CA ALA A 147 -21.49 -24.73 -2.18
C ALA A 147 -21.45 -24.06 -0.80
N LYS A 148 -21.69 -22.74 -0.73
CA LYS A 148 -21.78 -22.01 0.54
C LYS A 148 -22.94 -22.51 1.40
N GLU A 149 -24.11 -22.67 0.79
CA GLU A 149 -25.31 -23.14 1.49
C GLU A 149 -25.11 -24.55 2.06
N ILE A 150 -24.54 -25.47 1.27
CA ILE A 150 -24.19 -26.83 1.73
C ILE A 150 -23.21 -26.76 2.92
N ALA A 151 -22.16 -25.95 2.83
CA ALA A 151 -21.18 -25.82 3.90
C ALA A 151 -21.78 -25.22 5.18
N GLU A 152 -22.73 -24.29 5.07
CA GLU A 152 -23.46 -23.76 6.22
C GLU A 152 -24.35 -24.83 6.87
N TYR A 153 -25.06 -25.63 6.06
CA TYR A 153 -25.83 -26.77 6.56
C TYR A 153 -24.96 -27.81 7.28
N GLU A 154 -23.81 -28.17 6.72
CA GLU A 154 -22.87 -29.11 7.35
C GLU A 154 -22.36 -28.57 8.69
N LYS A 155 -21.97 -27.29 8.74
CA LYS A 155 -21.50 -26.65 9.97
C LYS A 155 -22.58 -26.64 11.05
N ASP A 156 -23.83 -26.39 10.69
CA ASP A 156 -24.94 -26.37 11.65
C ASP A 156 -25.32 -27.78 12.12
N ALA A 157 -25.26 -28.78 11.23
CA ALA A 157 -25.43 -30.18 11.60
C ALA A 157 -24.34 -30.67 12.58
N LEU A 158 -23.07 -30.31 12.33
CA LEU A 158 -21.95 -30.61 13.23
C LEU A 158 -22.11 -29.94 14.59
N ARG A 159 -22.56 -28.68 14.62
CA ARG A 159 -22.87 -27.96 15.87
C ARG A 159 -23.98 -28.63 16.66
N ALA A 160 -25.05 -29.07 15.99
CA ALA A 160 -26.13 -29.81 16.61
C ALA A 160 -25.64 -31.15 17.19
N ALA A 161 -24.83 -31.90 16.45
CA ALA A 161 -24.25 -33.17 16.90
C ALA A 161 -23.33 -32.99 18.12
N LEU A 162 -22.47 -31.95 18.12
CA LEU A 162 -21.65 -31.58 19.28
C LEU A 162 -22.50 -31.27 20.51
N HIS A 163 -23.60 -30.52 20.32
CA HIS A 163 -24.50 -30.14 21.41
C HIS A 163 -25.30 -31.34 21.96
N VAL A 164 -25.59 -32.34 21.14
CA VAL A 164 -26.21 -33.61 21.56
C VAL A 164 -25.24 -34.47 22.37
N HIS A 165 -23.96 -34.53 21.96
CA HIS A 165 -22.92 -35.27 22.70
C HIS A 165 -22.52 -34.61 24.03
N GLN A 166 -22.71 -33.29 24.17
CA GLN A 166 -22.47 -32.57 25.43
C GLN A 166 -23.62 -32.71 26.44
N LYS A 167 -24.77 -33.25 26.06
CA LYS A 167 -25.89 -33.50 26.99
C LYS A 167 -25.58 -34.77 27.81
N PRO A 168 -25.54 -34.71 29.17
CA PRO A 168 -25.18 -35.86 29.98
C PRO A 168 -26.17 -37.00 29.75
N ARG A 169 -25.62 -38.19 29.47
CA ARG A 169 -26.37 -39.43 29.24
C ARG A 169 -26.91 -39.94 30.57
N ASN A 170 -28.01 -39.37 31.05
CA ASN A 170 -28.76 -39.91 32.19
C ASN A 170 -29.38 -41.25 31.77
N ARG A 171 -28.64 -42.34 31.92
CA ARG A 171 -29.21 -43.70 31.94
C ARG A 171 -29.69 -43.97 33.36
N HIS A 172 -31.01 -44.01 33.53
CA HIS A 172 -31.63 -44.69 34.67
C HIS A 172 -31.46 -46.20 34.48
N GLU A 173 -30.81 -46.87 35.43
CA GLU A 173 -30.88 -48.33 35.61
C GLU A 173 -32.20 -48.67 36.34
N PRO A 174 -32.99 -49.65 35.86
CA PRO A 174 -34.20 -50.12 36.52
C PRO A 174 -33.88 -51.26 37.53
N PRO A 175 -34.85 -51.66 38.38
CA PRO A 175 -34.69 -51.95 39.82
C PRO A 175 -34.07 -53.31 40.17
#